data_AF-A0AAN8R080-F1
#
_entry.id   AF-A0AAN8R080-F1
#
_cell.length_a   1.000
_cell.length_b   1.000
_cell.length_c   1.000
_cell.angle_alpha   90.00
_cell.angle_beta   90.00
_cell.angle_gamma   90.00
#
_symmetry.space_group_name_H-M   'P 1'
#
loop_
_entity.id
_entity.type
_entity.pdbx_description
1 polymer ?
#
loop_
_entity_poly.entity_id
_entity_poly.type
_entity_poly.pdbx_seq_one_letter_code
_entity_poly.pdbx_strand_id
1 'polypeptide(L)'
;MTVNHPRSGAPCKIPPRGASMIMRKVRDQPRTTRQDLVNDLKRAGTTVSKKTISNTLRRHGLKSCSARKVPLLKPANVQARLKFANDHLDDPEEEWEKVMWSETKIELFGLNSTRRVWRKKKDEYNPKNTIPTVKHGGGNIILWGCFSAKGTGRLHRIEGRMDGAMYREILANNLLPSVRALKMGRGWVFQHDNDPKHTARATKEWLPLRQEDQIAASAIASATEQRSPVW
;
A
#
# COMPACT_ATOMS: atom_id res chain seq x y z
N MET A 1 -43.05 17.28 -37.92
CA MET A 1 -42.46 17.56 -36.58
C MET A 1 -41.07 18.14 -36.78
N THR A 2 -40.85 19.40 -36.44
CA THR A 2 -39.53 20.04 -36.54
C THR A 2 -38.66 19.62 -35.36
N VAL A 3 -37.61 18.84 -35.63
CA VAL A 3 -36.64 18.41 -34.61
C VAL A 3 -35.78 19.61 -34.24
N ASN A 4 -35.91 20.10 -33.00
CA ASN A 4 -35.06 21.18 -32.50
C ASN A 4 -33.64 20.63 -32.26
N HIS A 5 -32.67 21.10 -33.06
CA HIS A 5 -31.26 20.84 -32.81
C HIS A 5 -30.74 21.65 -31.61
N PRO A 6 -29.73 21.15 -30.89
CA PRO A 6 -29.08 21.91 -29.82
C PRO A 6 -28.54 23.23 -30.36
N ARG A 7 -28.77 24.33 -29.63
CA ARG A 7 -28.21 25.64 -29.99
C ARG A 7 -26.68 25.56 -30.04
N SER A 8 -26.08 26.11 -31.09
CA SER A 8 -24.64 26.22 -31.25
C SER A 8 -24.03 27.01 -30.09
N GLY A 9 -23.30 26.33 -29.20
CA GLY A 9 -22.64 26.98 -28.08
C GLY A 9 -21.48 27.87 -28.53
N ALA A 10 -20.99 28.72 -27.62
CA ALA A 10 -19.80 29.53 -27.86
C ALA A 10 -18.59 28.65 -28.26
N PRO A 11 -17.78 29.09 -29.26
CA PRO A 11 -16.61 28.34 -29.69
C PRO A 11 -15.68 28.01 -28.52
N CYS A 12 -15.18 26.77 -28.49
CA CYS A 12 -14.29 26.33 -27.44
C CYS A 12 -12.95 27.07 -27.55
N LYS A 13 -12.53 27.80 -26.51
CA LYS A 13 -11.26 28.58 -26.53
C LYS A 13 -10.00 27.74 -26.75
N ILE A 14 -10.07 26.44 -26.49
CA ILE A 14 -8.96 25.51 -26.72
C ILE A 14 -9.24 24.79 -28.05
N PRO A 15 -8.37 24.93 -29.06
CA PRO A 15 -8.53 24.23 -30.34
C PRO A 15 -8.33 22.71 -30.16
N PRO A 16 -8.85 21.87 -31.08
CA PRO A 16 -8.73 20.41 -30.99
C PRO A 16 -7.30 19.91 -30.79
N ARG A 17 -6.32 20.55 -31.46
CA ARG A 17 -4.89 20.26 -31.30
C ARG A 17 -4.38 20.55 -29.89
N GLY A 18 -4.78 21.70 -29.32
CA GLY A 18 -4.44 22.09 -27.95
C GLY A 18 -5.06 21.15 -26.90
N ALA A 19 -6.32 20.74 -27.12
CA ALA A 19 -6.99 19.76 -26.27
C ALA A 19 -6.26 18.41 -26.31
N SER A 20 -5.91 17.92 -27.50
CA SER A 20 -5.16 16.68 -27.68
C SER A 20 -3.79 16.71 -27.00
N MET A 21 -3.09 17.85 -27.08
CA MET A 21 -1.80 18.06 -26.41
C MET A 21 -1.93 17.97 -24.89
N ILE A 22 -2.92 18.65 -24.29
CA ILE A 22 -3.20 18.58 -22.85
C ILE A 22 -3.53 17.15 -22.44
N MET A 23 -4.42 16.48 -23.18
CA MET A 23 -4.85 15.11 -22.87
C MET A 23 -3.69 14.12 -22.93
N ARG A 24 -2.77 14.28 -23.89
CA ARG A 24 -1.54 13.48 -23.98
C ARG A 24 -0.64 13.74 -22.78
N LYS A 25 -0.33 15.00 -22.47
CA LYS A 25 0.55 15.35 -21.34
C LYS A 25 0.02 14.82 -20.01
N VAL A 26 -1.28 14.95 -19.75
CA VAL A 26 -1.89 14.44 -18.52
C VAL A 26 -1.90 12.91 -18.45
N ARG A 27 -2.05 12.22 -19.59
CA ARG A 27 -1.97 10.75 -19.66
C ARG A 27 -0.56 10.25 -19.35
N ASP A 28 0.45 10.95 -19.86
CA ASP A 28 1.85 10.57 -19.69
C ASP A 28 2.38 10.97 -18.31
N GLN A 29 1.96 12.13 -17.83
CA GLN A 29 2.35 12.72 -16.55
C GLN A 29 1.10 13.14 -15.74
N PRO A 30 0.43 12.21 -15.02
CA PRO A 30 -0.79 12.51 -14.28
C PRO A 30 -0.65 13.58 -13.19
N ARG A 31 0.58 13.93 -12.81
CA ARG A 31 0.92 14.91 -11.77
C ARG A 31 1.09 16.33 -12.31
N THR A 32 0.96 16.54 -13.61
CA THR A 32 1.09 17.88 -14.23
C THR A 32 0.12 18.88 -13.58
N THR A 33 0.63 20.06 -13.24
CA THR A 33 -0.20 21.09 -12.61
C THR A 33 -1.06 21.80 -13.65
N ARG A 34 -2.12 22.48 -13.17
CA ARG A 34 -2.92 23.35 -14.05
C ARG A 34 -2.09 24.47 -14.67
N GLN A 35 -1.06 24.94 -13.96
CA GLN A 35 -0.21 26.03 -14.45
C GLN A 35 0.68 25.55 -15.60
N ASP A 36 1.24 24.34 -15.50
CA ASP A 36 2.06 23.77 -16.57
C ASP A 36 1.25 23.67 -17.87
N LEU A 37 0.00 23.20 -17.79
CA LEU A 37 -0.90 23.12 -18.94
C LEU A 37 -1.26 24.48 -19.53
N VAL A 38 -1.42 25.51 -18.69
CA VAL A 38 -1.60 26.89 -19.15
C VAL A 38 -0.36 27.38 -19.88
N ASN A 39 0.83 27.10 -19.35
CA ASN A 39 2.10 27.51 -19.94
C ASN A 39 2.33 26.81 -21.29
N ASP A 40 2.02 25.51 -21.40
CA ASP A 40 2.14 24.76 -22.65
C ASP A 40 1.21 25.31 -23.74
N LEU A 41 -0.05 25.61 -23.38
CA LEU A 41 -0.98 26.21 -24.33
C LEU A 41 -0.54 27.61 -24.74
N LYS A 42 -0.01 28.41 -23.80
CA LYS A 42 0.51 29.75 -24.10
C LYS A 42 1.66 29.67 -25.11
N ARG A 43 2.57 28.70 -24.96
CA ARG A 43 3.64 28.43 -25.95
C ARG A 43 3.11 28.01 -27.31
N ALA A 44 1.98 27.31 -27.35
CA ALA A 44 1.27 26.94 -28.58
C ALA A 44 0.36 28.07 -29.14
N GLY A 45 0.49 29.30 -28.65
CA GLY A 45 -0.28 30.46 -29.12
C GLY A 45 -1.71 30.57 -28.56
N THR A 46 -2.08 29.76 -27.56
CA THR A 46 -3.42 29.77 -26.96
C THR A 46 -3.38 30.23 -25.50
N THR A 47 -3.92 31.40 -25.21
CA THR A 47 -4.00 31.92 -23.84
C THR A 47 -5.31 31.51 -23.16
N VAL A 48 -5.23 30.77 -22.05
CA VAL A 48 -6.41 30.31 -21.30
C VAL A 48 -6.21 30.39 -19.79
N SER A 49 -7.33 30.44 -19.06
CA SER A 49 -7.33 30.36 -17.60
C SER A 49 -7.24 28.92 -17.07
N LYS A 50 -6.77 28.75 -15.83
CA LYS A 50 -6.77 27.46 -15.11
C LYS A 50 -8.15 26.80 -15.04
N LYS A 51 -9.22 27.61 -15.01
CA LYS A 51 -10.61 27.10 -14.99
C LYS A 51 -11.01 26.51 -16.33
N THR A 52 -10.58 27.11 -17.44
CA THR A 52 -10.77 26.56 -18.79
C THR A 52 -10.10 25.19 -18.95
N ILE A 53 -8.86 25.05 -18.46
CA ILE A 53 -8.16 23.76 -18.37
C ILE A 53 -8.97 22.73 -17.58
N SER A 54 -9.42 23.11 -16.37
CA SER A 54 -10.16 22.19 -15.49
C SER A 54 -11.48 21.73 -16.09
N ASN A 55 -12.21 22.63 -16.76
CA ASN A 55 -13.45 22.30 -17.46
C ASN A 55 -13.19 21.35 -18.63
N THR A 56 -12.12 21.58 -19.39
CA THR A 56 -11.74 20.74 -20.53
C THR A 56 -11.36 19.34 -20.07
N LEU A 57 -10.52 19.21 -19.04
CA LEU A 57 -10.16 17.93 -18.44
C LEU A 57 -11.39 17.16 -17.93
N ARG A 58 -12.33 17.87 -17.29
CA ARG A 58 -13.58 17.28 -16.78
C ARG A 58 -14.48 16.76 -17.90
N ARG A 59 -14.59 17.48 -19.03
CA ARG A 59 -15.33 17.03 -20.21
C ARG A 59 -14.77 15.72 -20.78
N HIS A 60 -13.47 15.49 -20.64
CA HIS A 60 -12.82 14.23 -21.02
C HIS A 60 -12.77 13.18 -19.89
N GLY A 61 -13.53 13.38 -18.80
CA GLY A 61 -13.65 12.43 -17.69
C GLY A 61 -12.47 12.42 -16.72
N LEU A 62 -11.52 13.35 -16.85
CA LEU A 62 -10.39 13.47 -15.92
C LEU A 62 -10.77 14.33 -14.72
N LYS A 63 -10.48 13.80 -13.52
CA LYS A 63 -10.64 14.53 -12.26
C LYS A 63 -9.30 14.56 -11.54
N SER A 64 -9.03 15.69 -10.91
CA SER A 64 -7.93 15.80 -9.95
C SER A 64 -8.38 15.06 -8.68
N CYS A 65 -7.61 14.07 -8.27
CA CYS A 65 -7.87 13.21 -7.12
C CYS A 65 -6.60 13.07 -6.28
N SER A 66 -6.74 12.77 -5.00
CA SER A 66 -5.59 12.37 -4.18
C SER A 66 -5.09 11.02 -4.67
N ALA A 67 -3.78 10.91 -4.88
CA ALA A 67 -3.15 9.67 -5.30
C ALA A 67 -3.17 8.65 -4.17
N ARG A 68 -3.46 7.37 -4.49
CA ARG A 68 -3.41 6.29 -3.51
C ARG A 68 -1.95 6.03 -3.14
N LYS A 69 -1.66 5.95 -1.84
CA LYS A 69 -0.38 5.44 -1.36
C LYS A 69 -0.42 3.92 -1.44
N VAL A 70 0.55 3.32 -2.11
CA VAL A 70 0.64 1.86 -2.24
C VAL A 70 2.05 1.41 -1.86
N PRO A 71 2.21 0.26 -1.20
CA PRO A 71 3.52 -0.35 -1.04
C PRO A 71 4.06 -0.76 -2.41
N LEU A 72 5.36 -0.58 -2.63
CA LEU A 72 6.00 -1.07 -3.85
C LEU A 72 6.21 -2.58 -3.72
N LEU A 73 5.35 -3.35 -4.39
CA LEU A 73 5.44 -4.81 -4.42
C LEU A 73 6.25 -5.26 -5.64
N LYS A 74 7.18 -6.20 -5.44
CA LYS A 74 7.82 -6.94 -6.54
C LYS A 74 6.79 -7.87 -7.19
N PRO A 75 6.87 -8.14 -8.51
CA PRO A 75 5.95 -9.07 -9.18
C PRO A 75 5.87 -10.45 -8.51
N ALA A 76 7.01 -10.98 -8.05
CA ALA A 76 7.06 -12.23 -7.29
C ALA A 76 6.20 -12.19 -6.01
N ASN A 77 6.21 -11.05 -5.29
CA ASN A 77 5.41 -10.89 -4.08
C ASN A 77 3.92 -10.74 -4.41
N VAL A 78 3.58 -10.16 -5.56
CA VAL A 78 2.18 -10.12 -6.03
C VAL A 78 1.68 -11.54 -6.31
N GLN A 79 2.48 -12.35 -7.01
CA GLN A 79 2.14 -13.75 -7.29
C GLN A 79 2.03 -14.60 -6.02
N ALA A 80 2.98 -14.47 -5.09
CA ALA A 80 2.95 -15.20 -3.82
C ALA A 80 1.70 -14.86 -2.99
N ARG A 81 1.33 -13.57 -2.94
CA ARG A 81 0.11 -13.11 -2.25
C ARG A 81 -1.16 -13.63 -2.92
N LEU A 82 -1.21 -13.62 -4.26
CA LEU A 82 -2.36 -14.15 -5.00
C LEU A 82 -2.51 -15.66 -4.79
N LYS A 83 -1.39 -16.40 -4.84
CA LYS A 83 -1.38 -17.84 -4.57
C LYS A 83 -1.90 -18.12 -3.15
N PHE A 84 -1.37 -17.46 -2.13
CA PHE A 84 -1.83 -17.64 -0.76
C PHE A 84 -3.32 -17.33 -0.58
N ALA A 85 -3.80 -16.23 -1.17
CA ALA A 85 -5.20 -15.85 -1.09
C ALA A 85 -6.11 -16.88 -1.78
N ASN A 86 -5.68 -17.46 -2.90
CA ASN A 86 -6.43 -18.52 -3.57
C ASN A 86 -6.39 -19.84 -2.79
N ASP A 87 -5.22 -20.20 -2.24
CA ASP A 87 -5.03 -21.45 -1.49
C ASP A 87 -5.90 -21.51 -0.23
N HIS A 88 -6.17 -20.35 0.40
CA HIS A 88 -6.94 -20.25 1.66
C HIS A 88 -8.30 -19.55 1.47
N LEU A 89 -8.79 -19.43 0.22
CA LEU A 89 -10.03 -18.69 -0.08
C LEU A 89 -11.27 -19.37 0.53
N ASP A 90 -11.27 -20.69 0.47
CA ASP A 90 -12.37 -21.55 0.90
C ASP A 90 -12.09 -22.20 2.27
N ASP A 91 -11.04 -21.75 2.96
CA ASP A 91 -10.71 -22.24 4.30
C ASP A 91 -11.81 -21.89 5.29
N PRO A 92 -12.25 -22.85 6.12
CA PRO A 92 -13.35 -22.63 7.04
C PRO A 92 -12.90 -21.74 8.22
N GLU A 93 -13.85 -21.08 8.87
CA GLU A 93 -13.58 -20.11 9.95
C GLU A 93 -12.78 -20.75 11.11
N GLU A 94 -13.03 -22.03 11.39
CA GLU A 94 -12.36 -22.80 12.44
C GLU A 94 -10.85 -22.93 12.22
N GLU A 95 -10.35 -22.91 10.98
CA GLU A 95 -8.91 -22.88 10.71
C GLU A 95 -8.31 -21.52 11.08
N TRP A 96 -9.03 -20.43 10.82
CA TRP A 96 -8.60 -19.07 11.16
C TRP A 96 -8.65 -18.80 12.67
N GLU A 97 -9.56 -19.44 13.41
CA GLU A 97 -9.62 -19.34 14.88
C GLU A 97 -8.40 -19.96 15.58
N LYS A 98 -7.71 -20.90 14.91
CA LYS A 98 -6.49 -21.53 15.43
C LYS A 98 -5.24 -20.67 15.22
N VAL A 99 -5.34 -19.59 14.45
CA VAL A 99 -4.18 -18.76 14.10
C VAL A 99 -3.86 -17.75 15.20
N MET A 100 -2.60 -17.79 15.66
CA MET A 100 -1.98 -16.75 16.47
C MET A 100 -1.24 -15.78 15.55
N TRP A 101 -1.81 -14.60 15.37
CA TRP A 101 -1.25 -13.51 14.57
C TRP A 101 -0.20 -12.75 15.37
N SER A 102 0.86 -12.29 14.72
CA SER A 102 1.86 -11.41 15.35
C SER A 102 2.27 -10.26 14.45
N GLU A 103 2.54 -9.10 15.07
CA GLU A 103 3.06 -7.91 14.40
C GLU A 103 4.13 -7.24 15.27
N THR A 104 5.18 -6.71 14.64
CA THR A 104 6.39 -6.22 15.34
C THR A 104 6.61 -4.71 15.22
N LYS A 105 5.91 -3.98 14.34
CA LYS A 105 6.34 -2.60 14.03
C LYS A 105 5.21 -1.62 13.77
N ILE A 106 5.09 -0.63 14.67
CA ILE A 106 4.28 0.57 14.45
C ILE A 106 5.21 1.76 14.15
N GLU A 107 5.05 2.36 12.98
CA GLU A 107 5.82 3.56 12.61
C GLU A 107 5.02 4.83 12.93
N LEU A 108 5.63 5.76 13.67
CA LEU A 108 5.07 7.09 13.89
C LEU A 108 5.24 7.88 12.59
N PHE A 109 4.16 8.02 11.83
CA PHE A 109 4.21 8.62 10.50
C PHE A 109 4.50 10.13 10.55
N GLY A 110 5.62 10.54 9.93
CA GLY A 110 5.89 11.92 9.53
C GLY A 110 5.11 12.35 8.28
N LEU A 111 4.84 13.67 8.21
CA LEU A 111 4.20 14.48 7.15
C LEU A 111 3.42 13.71 6.06
N ASN A 112 2.09 13.67 6.22
CA ASN A 112 1.13 13.26 5.21
C ASN A 112 1.06 14.25 4.03
N SER A 113 2.10 14.31 3.21
CA SER A 113 2.05 15.08 1.96
C SER A 113 1.09 14.40 0.98
N THR A 114 -0.10 14.98 0.83
CA THR A 114 -1.09 14.52 -0.13
C THR A 114 -0.68 15.02 -1.53
N ARG A 115 -0.33 14.12 -2.45
CA ARG A 115 -0.14 14.51 -3.86
C ARG A 115 -1.40 14.25 -4.68
N ARG A 116 -1.63 15.12 -5.65
CA ARG A 116 -2.79 15.11 -6.54
C ARG A 116 -2.40 14.55 -7.90
N VAL A 117 -3.27 13.73 -8.48
CA VAL A 117 -3.13 13.17 -9.83
C VAL A 117 -4.42 13.38 -10.62
N TRP A 118 -4.31 13.56 -11.93
CA TRP A 118 -5.44 13.55 -12.85
C TRP A 118 -5.72 12.14 -13.32
N ARG A 119 -6.90 11.62 -13.03
CA ARG A 119 -7.29 10.26 -13.42
C ARG A 119 -8.75 10.15 -13.79
N LYS A 120 -9.13 9.10 -14.53
CA LYS A 120 -10.52 8.73 -14.74
C LYS A 120 -11.02 7.90 -13.55
N LYS A 121 -12.34 7.63 -13.55
CA LYS A 121 -12.94 6.65 -12.63
C LYS A 121 -12.30 5.28 -12.90
N LYS A 122 -12.08 4.48 -11.84
CA LYS A 122 -11.44 3.14 -11.86
C LYS A 122 -9.92 3.09 -12.07
N ASP A 123 -9.26 4.17 -12.49
CA ASP A 123 -7.79 4.20 -12.67
C ASP A 123 -7.00 4.46 -11.36
N GLU A 124 -7.56 4.14 -10.19
CA GLU A 124 -6.97 4.56 -8.91
C GLU A 124 -5.70 3.80 -8.52
N TYR A 125 -5.59 2.53 -8.92
CA TYR A 125 -4.45 1.65 -8.65
C TYR A 125 -3.47 1.55 -9.83
N ASN A 126 -3.69 2.32 -10.89
CA ASN A 126 -2.70 2.41 -11.97
C ASN A 126 -1.39 2.95 -11.38
N PRO A 127 -0.23 2.31 -11.61
CA PRO A 127 1.06 2.72 -11.05
C PRO A 127 1.42 4.20 -11.27
N LYS A 128 0.96 4.80 -12.38
CA LYS A 128 1.18 6.24 -12.68
C LYS A 128 0.37 7.17 -11.77
N ASN A 129 -0.72 6.68 -11.20
CA ASN A 129 -1.68 7.41 -10.35
C ASN A 129 -1.47 7.15 -8.85
N THR A 130 -0.53 6.29 -8.49
CA THR A 130 -0.19 5.97 -7.10
C THR A 130 1.08 6.68 -6.64
N ILE A 131 1.28 6.77 -5.33
CA ILE A 131 2.53 7.20 -4.71
C ILE A 131 3.11 5.99 -3.97
N PRO A 132 4.39 5.66 -4.18
CA PRO A 132 5.10 4.73 -3.32
C PRO A 132 5.03 5.17 -1.86
N THR A 133 4.65 4.26 -0.98
CA THR A 133 4.75 4.50 0.45
C THR A 133 6.20 4.22 0.84
N VAL A 134 7.04 5.25 0.95
CA VAL A 134 8.38 5.14 1.52
C VAL A 134 8.31 5.47 3.00
N LYS A 135 8.91 4.61 3.82
CA LYS A 135 8.90 4.71 5.28
C LYS A 135 10.08 5.57 5.74
N HIS A 136 9.97 6.90 5.64
CA HIS A 136 11.05 7.81 6.06
C HIS A 136 10.50 8.98 6.90
N GLY A 137 11.13 9.20 8.07
CA GLY A 137 10.92 10.35 8.94
C GLY A 137 9.81 10.17 9.99
N GLY A 138 10.06 10.61 11.23
CA GLY A 138 9.05 10.67 12.30
C GLY A 138 9.37 9.92 13.61
N GLY A 139 10.57 9.38 13.79
CA GLY A 139 10.87 8.48 14.91
C GLY A 139 10.11 7.14 14.77
N ASN A 140 10.44 6.15 15.58
CA ASN A 140 9.71 4.89 15.60
C ASN A 140 9.61 4.34 17.04
N ILE A 141 8.49 3.68 17.34
CA ILE A 141 8.36 2.82 18.52
C ILE A 141 8.13 1.43 17.98
N ILE A 142 9.00 0.49 18.32
CA ILE A 142 8.86 -0.90 17.88
C ILE A 142 8.09 -1.63 18.98
N LEU A 143 6.93 -2.21 18.63
CA LEU A 143 6.10 -2.98 19.55
C LEU A 143 5.88 -4.36 18.93
N TRP A 144 6.20 -5.40 19.67
CA TRP A 144 5.77 -6.75 19.36
C TRP A 144 4.43 -7.03 20.03
N GLY A 145 3.46 -7.51 19.28
CA GLY A 145 2.17 -7.94 19.81
C GLY A 145 1.67 -9.19 19.12
N CYS A 146 0.78 -9.92 19.79
CA CYS A 146 0.07 -11.04 19.18
C CYS A 146 -1.41 -11.03 19.55
N PHE A 147 -2.25 -11.67 18.72
CA PHE A 147 -3.68 -11.84 18.98
C PHE A 147 -4.23 -13.04 18.22
N SER A 148 -5.43 -13.49 18.60
CA SER A 148 -6.20 -14.54 17.91
C SER A 148 -7.68 -14.15 17.86
N ALA A 149 -8.52 -14.99 17.23
CA ALA A 149 -9.98 -14.83 17.29
C ALA A 149 -10.52 -14.79 18.73
N LYS A 150 -9.81 -15.41 19.69
CA LYS A 150 -10.18 -15.43 21.11
C LYS A 150 -9.81 -14.15 21.87
N GLY A 151 -9.12 -13.20 21.22
CA GLY A 151 -8.75 -11.92 21.81
C GLY A 151 -7.26 -11.60 21.71
N THR A 152 -6.86 -10.55 22.44
CA THR A 152 -5.50 -10.00 22.41
C THR A 152 -4.54 -10.79 23.29
N GLY A 153 -3.37 -11.11 22.74
CA GLY A 153 -2.23 -11.60 23.50
C GLY A 153 -1.42 -10.48 24.13
N ARG A 154 -0.18 -10.79 24.50
CA ARG A 154 0.75 -9.83 25.12
C ARG A 154 1.28 -8.82 24.10
N LEU A 155 1.52 -7.60 24.59
CA LEU A 155 2.18 -6.51 23.87
C LEU A 155 3.49 -6.17 24.59
N HIS A 156 4.60 -6.08 23.84
CA HIS A 156 5.94 -5.88 24.35
C HIS A 156 6.65 -4.78 23.56
N ARG A 157 7.13 -3.75 24.26
CA ARG A 157 7.92 -2.68 23.64
C ARG A 157 9.35 -3.16 23.44
N ILE A 158 9.85 -3.02 22.21
CA ILE A 158 11.23 -3.32 21.86
C ILE A 158 12.04 -2.04 21.90
N GLU A 159 13.11 -2.06 22.68
CA GLU A 159 14.09 -0.98 22.75
C GLU A 159 15.26 -1.26 21.80
N GLY A 160 15.60 -0.29 20.96
CA GLY A 160 16.67 -0.42 19.98
C GLY A 160 16.31 -1.30 18.78
N ARG A 161 17.35 -1.84 18.12
CA ARG A 161 17.21 -2.64 16.91
C ARG A 161 17.05 -4.12 17.30
N MET A 162 15.90 -4.70 16.98
CA MET A 162 15.66 -6.13 17.22
C MET A 162 16.59 -7.00 16.35
N ASP A 163 17.30 -7.92 16.99
CA ASP A 163 18.02 -9.00 16.35
C ASP A 163 17.30 -10.36 16.53
N GLY A 164 17.88 -11.43 15.99
CA GLY A 164 17.29 -12.77 16.08
C GLY A 164 17.28 -13.35 17.50
N ALA A 165 18.22 -12.97 18.37
CA ALA A 165 18.27 -13.47 19.74
C ALA A 165 17.18 -12.81 20.59
N MET A 166 17.07 -11.47 20.51
CA MET A 166 15.98 -10.71 21.11
C MET A 166 14.62 -11.21 20.64
N TYR A 167 14.48 -11.51 19.34
CA TYR A 167 13.22 -12.03 18.82
C TYR A 167 12.82 -13.36 19.48
N ARG A 168 13.75 -14.31 19.62
CA ARG A 168 13.48 -15.59 20.31
C ARG A 168 13.10 -15.38 21.77
N GLU A 169 13.77 -14.46 22.46
CA GLU A 169 13.44 -14.12 23.85
C GLU A 169 12.03 -13.53 23.96
N ILE A 170 11.66 -12.63 23.05
CA ILE A 170 10.31 -12.06 22.98
C ILE A 170 9.28 -13.15 22.73
N LEU A 171 9.53 -14.09 21.81
CA LEU A 171 8.63 -15.21 21.59
C LEU A 171 8.52 -16.10 22.84
N ALA A 172 9.63 -16.43 23.49
CA ALA A 172 9.64 -17.24 24.72
C ALA A 172 8.78 -16.60 25.83
N ASN A 173 8.99 -15.31 26.05
CA ASN A 173 8.40 -14.56 27.14
C ASN A 173 6.96 -14.11 26.86
N ASN A 174 6.53 -14.07 25.59
CA ASN A 174 5.25 -13.48 25.23
C ASN A 174 4.34 -14.39 24.41
N LEU A 175 4.84 -15.20 23.47
CA LEU A 175 4.00 -16.05 22.61
C LEU A 175 3.33 -17.18 23.40
N LEU A 176 4.11 -18.07 24.01
CA LEU A 176 3.58 -19.24 24.72
C LEU A 176 2.70 -18.85 25.92
N PRO A 177 3.02 -17.80 26.71
CA PRO A 177 2.10 -17.29 27.71
C PRO A 177 0.78 -16.77 27.11
N SER A 178 0.80 -16.14 25.94
CA SER A 178 -0.42 -15.65 25.27
C SER A 178 -1.30 -16.79 24.78
N VAL A 179 -0.73 -17.81 24.15
CA VAL A 179 -1.44 -19.03 23.72
C VAL A 179 -2.17 -19.67 24.91
N ARG A 180 -1.50 -19.79 26.06
CA ARG A 180 -2.08 -20.34 27.29
C ARG A 180 -3.17 -19.45 27.86
N ALA A 181 -2.93 -18.14 27.95
CA ALA A 181 -3.91 -17.18 28.48
C ALA A 181 -5.20 -17.16 27.64
N LEU A 182 -5.07 -17.26 26.32
CA LEU A 182 -6.19 -17.30 25.36
C LEU A 182 -6.84 -18.69 25.26
N LYS A 183 -6.35 -19.69 26.01
CA LYS A 183 -6.85 -21.07 26.01
C LYS A 183 -6.98 -21.61 24.58
N MET A 184 -5.94 -21.41 23.76
CA MET A 184 -5.93 -21.94 22.40
C MET A 184 -5.89 -23.47 22.44
N GLY A 185 -6.58 -24.09 21.48
CA GLY A 185 -6.63 -25.55 21.35
C GLY A 185 -5.28 -26.14 20.92
N ARG A 186 -5.22 -27.48 20.84
CA ARG A 186 -4.10 -28.15 20.18
C ARG A 186 -4.13 -27.86 18.67
N GLY A 187 -2.95 -27.85 18.03
CA GLY A 187 -2.84 -27.55 16.60
C GLY A 187 -3.06 -26.06 16.27
N TRP A 188 -2.76 -25.16 17.21
CA TRP A 188 -2.70 -23.73 16.91
C TRP A 188 -1.53 -23.45 15.98
N VAL A 189 -1.71 -22.47 15.10
CA VAL A 189 -0.75 -22.12 14.07
C VAL A 189 -0.18 -20.75 14.37
N PHE A 190 1.14 -20.59 14.24
CA PHE A 190 1.77 -19.29 14.44
C PHE A 190 1.95 -18.57 13.10
N GLN A 191 1.47 -17.32 13.04
CA GLN A 191 1.71 -16.43 11.90
C GLN A 191 2.68 -15.31 12.29
N HIS A 192 3.72 -15.15 11.47
CA HIS A 192 4.64 -14.01 11.52
C HIS A 192 5.08 -13.60 10.10
N ASP A 193 5.73 -12.44 9.98
CA ASP A 193 6.26 -11.96 8.70
C ASP A 193 7.56 -12.70 8.30
N ASN A 194 7.91 -12.65 7.01
CA ASN A 194 9.10 -13.28 6.44
C ASN A 194 10.40 -12.45 6.63
N ASP A 195 10.51 -11.63 7.68
CA ASP A 195 11.75 -10.90 7.95
C ASP A 195 12.91 -11.90 8.17
N PRO A 196 14.13 -11.62 7.65
CA PRO A 196 15.30 -12.49 7.82
C PRO A 196 15.54 -12.94 9.26
N LYS A 197 15.24 -12.12 10.27
CA LYS A 197 15.41 -12.51 11.69
C LYS A 197 14.38 -13.56 12.15
N HIS A 198 13.20 -13.58 11.54
CA HIS A 198 12.14 -14.55 11.83
C HIS A 198 12.40 -15.88 11.11
N THR A 199 13.01 -15.81 9.92
CA THR A 199 13.32 -16.97 9.08
C THR A 199 14.70 -17.58 9.34
N ALA A 200 15.49 -16.97 10.23
CA ALA A 200 16.80 -17.48 10.64
C ALA A 200 16.70 -18.91 11.20
N ARG A 201 17.70 -19.75 10.89
CA ARG A 201 17.71 -21.17 11.29
C ARG A 201 17.48 -21.35 12.79
N ALA A 202 18.18 -20.58 13.62
CA ALA A 202 18.04 -20.62 15.08
C ALA A 202 16.61 -20.24 15.56
N THR A 203 15.88 -19.39 14.83
CA THR A 203 14.50 -19.05 15.15
C THR A 203 13.55 -20.20 14.77
N LYS A 204 13.78 -20.83 13.61
CA LYS A 204 13.03 -22.00 13.16
C LYS A 204 13.23 -23.20 14.09
N GLU A 205 14.47 -23.45 14.51
CA GLU A 205 14.81 -24.52 15.46
C GLU A 205 14.24 -24.27 16.87
N TRP A 206 14.09 -23.00 17.27
CA TRP A 206 13.54 -22.64 18.57
C TRP A 206 12.01 -22.79 18.65
N LEU A 207 11.30 -22.57 17.53
CA LEU A 207 9.86 -22.75 17.51
C LEU A 207 9.53 -24.25 17.68
N PRO A 208 8.84 -24.65 18.76
CA PRO A 208 8.50 -26.06 19.00
C PRO A 208 7.37 -26.56 18.07
N LEU A 209 6.99 -25.75 17.08
CA LEU A 209 5.93 -25.99 16.12
C LEU A 209 6.50 -26.70 14.89
N ARG A 210 5.76 -27.66 14.31
CA ARG A 210 6.17 -28.23 13.03
C ARG A 210 6.24 -27.11 11.98
N GLN A 211 7.05 -27.30 10.95
CA GLN A 211 7.13 -26.37 9.81
C GLN A 211 5.73 -26.14 9.18
N GLU A 212 4.85 -27.14 9.29
CA GLU A 212 3.45 -27.16 8.84
C GLU A 212 2.50 -26.36 9.75
N ASP A 213 2.85 -26.20 11.03
CA ASP A 213 2.09 -25.43 12.04
C ASP A 213 2.45 -23.93 12.03
N GLN A 214 3.11 -23.48 10.96
CA GLN A 214 3.50 -22.09 10.76
C GLN A 214 2.89 -21.59 9.45
N ILE A 215 1.99 -20.62 9.54
CA ILE A 215 1.58 -19.86 8.37
C ILE A 215 2.61 -18.76 8.17
N ALA A 216 3.54 -19.00 7.24
CA ALA A 216 4.33 -17.91 6.72
C ALA A 216 3.37 -16.94 6.01
N ALA A 217 3.22 -15.73 6.52
CA ALA A 217 2.54 -14.73 5.73
C ALA A 217 3.42 -14.44 4.51
N SER A 218 3.04 -14.99 3.37
CA SER A 218 3.47 -14.49 2.06
C SER A 218 3.10 -12.99 1.87
N ALA A 219 2.32 -12.44 2.80
CA ALA A 219 1.93 -11.06 2.92
C ALA A 219 2.76 -10.30 3.97
N ILE A 220 3.34 -9.16 3.55
CA ILE A 220 4.02 -8.12 4.35
C ILE A 220 5.57 -8.15 4.33
N ALA A 221 6.21 -8.74 3.31
CA ALA A 221 7.59 -8.36 2.98
C ALA A 221 7.64 -7.58 1.66
N SER A 222 7.52 -6.26 1.72
CA SER A 222 7.94 -5.35 0.65
C SER A 222 8.13 -3.93 1.17
N ALA A 223 9.36 -3.65 1.62
CA ALA A 223 10.14 -2.43 1.33
C ALA A 223 11.24 -2.24 2.38
N THR A 224 12.16 -3.19 2.49
CA THR A 224 13.41 -2.98 3.23
C THR A 224 14.56 -3.60 2.46
N GLU A 225 14.78 -3.13 1.23
CA GLU A 225 16.12 -3.00 0.65
C GLU A 225 16.03 -2.25 -0.68
N GLN A 226 16.10 -0.93 -0.60
CA GLN A 226 16.86 -0.15 -1.57
C GLN A 226 17.87 0.63 -0.76
N ARG A 227 19.05 0.05 -0.57
CA ARG A 227 20.26 0.84 -0.32
C ARG A 227 20.43 1.72 -1.56
N SER A 228 20.19 3.02 -1.43
CA SER A 228 20.85 3.96 -2.32
C SER A 228 22.32 4.03 -1.92
N PRO A 229 23.27 3.96 -2.87
CA PRO A 229 24.66 4.30 -2.59
C PRO A 229 24.71 5.78 -2.21
N VAL A 230 25.28 6.05 -1.06
CA VAL A 230 25.60 7.40 -0.61
C VAL A 230 26.80 7.85 -1.46
N TRP A 231 26.66 8.99 -2.14
CA TRP A 231 27.79 9.86 -2.47
C TRP A 231 27.97 10.82 -1.30
#